data_AF-A0A3B9P2J2-F1
#
_entry.id   AF-A0A3B9P2J2-F1
#
_cell.length_a   1.000
_cell.length_b   1.000
_cell.length_c   1.000
_cell.angle_alpha   90.00
_cell.angle_beta   90.00
_cell.angle_gamma   90.00
#
_symmetry.space_group_name_H-M   'P 1'
#
loop_
_entity.id
_entity.type
_entity.pdbx_description
1 polymer ?
#
loop_
_entity_poly.entity_id
_entity_poly.type
_entity_poly.pdbx_seq_one_letter_code
_entity_poly.pdbx_strand_id
1 'polypeptide(L)'
;MLVKAGRWEELDPLLQKTDSQAVDVLNLRLMLALEREDWQGAMEAALASTEQVFHQPKVHGALAFVFGKLGMSREANFARGVYQNMMGEAVAPHIIVTGPPRSGTSLAMQLLRAGGIELVTDEKRTADEHNAAGYFEHESIKEWQWDAPWIEEQRGKVMKVVFPLLRQAPLPAGPKLIVVMRRGVQSVLQSQRRMASAEGAPLQWEEHDRWEQEYVKHERWWGMEPQAEVVELVYEELLDAVERGEVLGKLATALKTLSKYCVKSVDISLLKAVVNKDLRRF
;
A
#
# COMPACT_ATOMS: atom_id res chain seq x y z
N MET A 1 -20.92 6.10 3.45
CA MET A 1 -20.69 5.02 4.45
C MET A 1 -20.46 3.66 3.80
N LEU A 2 -21.28 3.23 2.83
CA LEU A 2 -21.16 1.90 2.18
C LEU A 2 -19.80 1.65 1.51
N VAL A 3 -19.35 2.60 0.68
CA VAL A 3 -18.03 2.54 0.00
C VAL A 3 -16.87 2.36 0.99
N LYS A 4 -16.81 3.19 2.05
CA LYS A 4 -15.77 3.09 3.08
C LYS A 4 -15.79 1.75 3.82
N ALA A 5 -16.97 1.14 3.96
CA ALA A 5 -17.15 -0.16 4.57
C ALA A 5 -16.98 -1.34 3.59
N GLY A 6 -16.67 -1.09 2.31
CA GLY A 6 -16.59 -2.13 1.28
C GLY A 6 -17.90 -2.87 1.01
N ARG A 7 -19.05 -2.27 1.34
CA ARG A 7 -20.39 -2.88 1.19
C ARG A 7 -20.93 -2.64 -0.23
N TRP A 8 -20.23 -3.17 -1.23
CA TRP A 8 -20.52 -2.95 -2.65
C TRP A 8 -21.82 -3.60 -3.13
N GLU A 9 -22.14 -4.79 -2.61
CA GLU A 9 -23.39 -5.52 -2.85
C GLU A 9 -24.64 -4.72 -2.45
N GLU A 10 -24.52 -3.85 -1.45
CA GLU A 10 -25.62 -2.98 -1.02
C GLU A 10 -25.64 -1.65 -1.77
N LEU A 11 -24.48 -1.19 -2.26
CA LEU A 11 -24.38 0.03 -3.04
C LEU A 11 -25.00 -0.14 -4.44
N ASP A 12 -24.72 -1.26 -5.09
CA ASP A 12 -25.19 -1.54 -6.46
C ASP A 12 -26.71 -1.39 -6.66
N PRO A 13 -27.59 -2.04 -5.88
CA PRO A 13 -29.03 -1.88 -6.06
C PRO A 13 -29.52 -0.47 -5.73
N LEU A 14 -28.77 0.33 -4.95
CA LEU A 14 -29.10 1.74 -4.72
C LEU A 14 -28.75 2.60 -5.94
N LEU A 15 -27.61 2.34 -6.59
CA LEU A 15 -27.20 3.04 -7.80
C LEU A 15 -28.06 2.68 -9.01
N GLN A 16 -28.57 1.45 -9.08
CA GLN A 16 -29.50 1.01 -10.13
C GLN A 16 -30.91 1.63 -10.01
N LYS A 17 -31.31 2.10 -8.82
CA LYS A 17 -32.62 2.74 -8.59
C LYS A 17 -32.67 4.20 -9.03
N THR A 18 -31.57 4.75 -9.52
CA THR A 18 -31.48 6.17 -9.90
C THR A 18 -30.73 6.34 -11.21
N ASP A 19 -31.32 7.12 -12.12
CA ASP A 19 -30.67 7.55 -13.36
C ASP A 19 -29.88 8.86 -13.18
N SER A 20 -29.80 9.36 -11.95
CA SER A 20 -29.10 10.62 -11.62
C SER A 20 -27.68 10.63 -12.21
N GLN A 21 -27.34 11.74 -12.87
CA GLN A 21 -26.01 12.01 -13.40
C GLN A 21 -25.26 13.01 -12.52
N ALA A 22 -25.69 13.23 -11.27
CA ALA A 22 -24.95 14.07 -10.35
C ALA A 22 -23.52 13.54 -10.16
N VAL A 23 -22.54 14.44 -10.08
CA VAL A 23 -21.11 14.12 -9.95
C VAL A 23 -20.84 13.10 -8.83
N ASP A 24 -21.48 13.25 -7.67
CA ASP A 24 -21.31 12.31 -6.56
C ASP A 24 -21.82 10.90 -6.90
N VAL A 25 -22.92 10.80 -7.66
CA VAL A 25 -23.47 9.51 -8.12
C VAL A 25 -22.56 8.90 -9.17
N LEU A 26 -22.03 9.70 -10.10
CA LEU A 26 -21.06 9.24 -11.10
C LEU A 26 -19.76 8.75 -10.45
N ASN A 27 -19.27 9.46 -9.43
CA ASN A 27 -18.11 9.02 -8.66
C ASN A 27 -18.37 7.71 -7.91
N LEU A 28 -19.57 7.50 -7.37
CA LEU A 28 -19.95 6.21 -6.78
C LEU A 28 -20.03 5.09 -7.83
N ARG A 29 -20.56 5.37 -9.02
CA ARG A 29 -20.58 4.40 -10.14
C ARG A 29 -19.16 4.05 -10.61
N LEU A 30 -18.28 5.04 -10.73
CA LEU A 30 -16.86 4.83 -11.01
C LEU A 30 -16.24 3.87 -9.99
N MET A 31 -16.43 4.13 -8.69
CA MET A 31 -15.87 3.27 -7.65
C MET A 31 -16.43 1.85 -7.69
N LEU A 32 -17.73 1.68 -7.94
CA LEU A 32 -18.35 0.36 -8.09
C LEU A 32 -17.83 -0.39 -9.33
N ALA A 33 -17.69 0.31 -10.46
CA ALA A 33 -17.17 -0.28 -11.70
C ALA A 33 -15.71 -0.71 -11.55
N LEU A 34 -14.88 0.11 -10.89
CA LEU A 34 -13.49 -0.24 -10.56
C LEU A 34 -13.40 -1.47 -9.65
N GLU A 35 -14.26 -1.59 -8.64
CA GLU A 35 -14.33 -2.78 -7.78
C GLU A 35 -14.67 -4.05 -8.58
N ARG A 36 -15.55 -3.92 -9.57
CA ARG A 36 -16.03 -5.02 -10.43
C ARG A 36 -15.11 -5.33 -11.62
N GLU A 37 -14.01 -4.59 -11.77
CA GLU A 37 -13.16 -4.65 -12.96
C GLU A 37 -13.92 -4.35 -14.27
N ASP A 38 -15.03 -3.62 -14.18
CA ASP A 38 -15.74 -3.09 -15.33
C ASP A 38 -15.03 -1.82 -15.80
N TRP A 39 -13.95 -2.02 -16.56
CA TRP A 39 -13.10 -0.92 -17.04
C TRP A 39 -13.86 0.02 -17.99
N GLN A 40 -14.79 -0.50 -18.77
CA GLN A 40 -15.60 0.28 -19.68
C GLN A 40 -16.56 1.19 -18.90
N GLY A 41 -17.33 0.62 -17.97
CA GLY A 41 -18.23 1.39 -17.11
C GLY A 41 -17.49 2.38 -16.21
N ALA A 42 -16.30 2.03 -15.74
CA ALA A 42 -15.43 2.94 -14.98
C ALA A 42 -14.99 4.13 -15.84
N MET A 43 -14.56 3.89 -17.08
CA MET A 43 -14.18 4.96 -18.02
C MET A 43 -15.35 5.90 -18.29
N GLU A 44 -16.53 5.36 -18.61
CA GLU A 44 -17.73 6.14 -18.92
C GLU A 44 -18.17 7.00 -17.72
N ALA A 45 -18.24 6.42 -16.52
CA ALA A 45 -18.61 7.14 -15.31
C ALA A 45 -17.59 8.24 -14.96
N ALA A 46 -16.30 7.96 -15.09
CA ALA A 46 -15.25 8.93 -14.81
C ALA A 46 -15.24 10.09 -15.81
N LEU A 47 -15.37 9.81 -17.11
CA LEU A 47 -15.43 10.85 -18.15
C LEU A 47 -16.64 11.76 -17.94
N ALA A 48 -17.83 11.18 -17.74
CA ALA A 48 -19.06 11.93 -17.45
C ALA A 48 -18.92 12.79 -16.18
N SER A 49 -18.23 12.28 -15.15
CA SER A 49 -17.96 13.04 -13.93
C SER A 49 -17.03 14.23 -14.19
N THR A 50 -15.93 14.01 -14.92
CA THR A 50 -14.94 15.06 -15.22
C THR A 50 -15.44 16.09 -16.24
N GLU A 51 -16.40 15.74 -17.09
CA GLU A 51 -17.07 16.69 -17.98
C GLU A 51 -17.90 17.72 -17.20
N GLN A 52 -18.53 17.29 -16.11
CA GLN A 52 -19.30 18.18 -15.24
C GLN A 52 -18.41 18.98 -14.28
N VAL A 53 -17.45 18.33 -13.63
CA VAL A 53 -16.49 18.97 -12.73
C VAL A 53 -15.09 18.53 -13.12
N PHE A 54 -14.39 19.41 -13.83
CA PHE A 54 -13.06 19.09 -14.36
C PHE A 54 -12.01 18.89 -13.25
N HIS A 55 -12.02 19.72 -12.20
CA HIS A 55 -10.98 19.72 -11.17
C HIS A 55 -11.19 18.61 -10.12
N GLN A 56 -11.08 17.35 -10.57
CA GLN A 56 -11.20 16.15 -9.74
C GLN A 56 -9.94 15.28 -9.87
N PRO A 57 -8.86 15.57 -9.10
CA PRO A 57 -7.59 14.86 -9.25
C PRO A 57 -7.73 13.34 -9.11
N LYS A 58 -8.50 12.86 -8.12
CA LYS A 58 -8.72 11.41 -7.91
C LYS A 58 -9.37 10.73 -9.12
N VAL A 59 -10.28 11.41 -9.82
CA VAL A 59 -10.99 10.86 -10.99
C VAL A 59 -10.08 10.83 -12.22
N HIS A 60 -9.29 11.88 -12.46
CA HIS A 60 -8.26 11.86 -13.53
C HIS A 60 -7.19 10.80 -13.28
N GLY A 61 -6.85 10.58 -12.00
CA GLY A 61 -6.01 9.48 -11.58
C GLY A 61 -6.57 8.11 -11.95
N ALA A 62 -7.84 7.88 -11.60
CA ALA A 62 -8.55 6.66 -11.96
C ALA A 62 -8.64 6.48 -13.48
N LEU A 63 -8.89 7.54 -14.26
CA LEU A 63 -8.87 7.49 -15.72
C LEU A 63 -7.52 7.03 -16.26
N ALA A 64 -6.41 7.53 -15.73
CA ALA A 64 -5.08 7.10 -16.15
C ALA A 64 -4.87 5.59 -15.96
N PHE A 65 -5.37 5.04 -14.86
CA PHE A 65 -5.34 3.60 -14.59
C PHE A 65 -6.26 2.81 -15.53
N VAL A 66 -7.52 3.24 -15.66
CA VAL A 66 -8.55 2.59 -16.48
C VAL A 66 -8.14 2.56 -17.95
N PHE A 67 -7.65 3.67 -18.49
CA PHE A 67 -7.11 3.71 -19.84
C PHE A 67 -5.94 2.71 -20.03
N GLY A 68 -5.06 2.58 -19.03
CA GLY A 68 -4.01 1.57 -19.05
C GLY A 68 -4.57 0.14 -19.15
N LYS A 69 -5.61 -0.18 -18.36
CA LYS A 69 -6.30 -1.49 -18.42
C LYS A 69 -6.99 -1.75 -19.75
N LEU A 70 -7.47 -0.71 -20.42
CA LEU A 70 -8.07 -0.78 -21.76
C LEU A 70 -7.05 -0.75 -22.90
N GLY A 71 -5.75 -0.69 -22.62
CA GLY A 71 -4.68 -0.59 -23.64
C GLY A 71 -4.53 0.79 -24.28
N MET A 72 -5.25 1.79 -23.77
CA MET A 72 -5.29 3.17 -24.26
C MET A 72 -4.11 3.99 -23.72
N SER A 73 -2.90 3.66 -24.19
CA SER A 73 -1.66 4.19 -23.62
C SER A 73 -1.51 5.71 -23.74
N ARG A 74 -2.02 6.32 -24.81
CA ARG A 74 -1.91 7.77 -25.03
C ARG A 74 -2.80 8.52 -24.04
N GLU A 75 -4.03 8.05 -23.89
CA GLU A 75 -5.06 8.59 -23.01
C GLU A 75 -4.65 8.40 -21.54
N ALA A 76 -4.06 7.26 -21.21
CA ALA A 76 -3.49 7.00 -19.88
C ALA A 76 -2.41 8.04 -19.53
N ASN A 77 -1.51 8.34 -20.47
CA ASN A 77 -0.46 9.34 -20.26
C ASN A 77 -1.02 10.76 -20.18
N PHE A 78 -2.02 11.09 -20.99
CA PHE A 78 -2.69 12.40 -20.95
C PHE A 78 -3.40 12.61 -19.60
N ALA A 79 -4.22 11.65 -19.16
CA ALA A 79 -4.91 11.72 -17.88
C ALA A 79 -3.92 11.84 -16.71
N ARG A 80 -2.79 11.13 -16.76
CA ARG A 80 -1.70 11.27 -15.77
C ARG A 80 -1.11 12.69 -15.76
N GLY A 81 -0.90 13.30 -16.92
CA GLY A 81 -0.41 14.68 -17.04
C GLY A 81 -1.41 15.71 -16.51
N VAL A 82 -2.70 15.58 -16.85
CA VAL A 82 -3.77 16.44 -16.30
C VAL A 82 -3.79 16.36 -14.79
N TYR A 83 -3.78 15.14 -14.26
CA TYR A 83 -3.76 14.90 -12.84
C TYR A 83 -2.51 15.51 -12.16
N GLN A 84 -1.31 15.34 -12.73
CA GLN A 84 -0.08 15.94 -12.21
C GLN A 84 -0.16 17.47 -12.15
N ASN A 85 -0.70 18.10 -13.21
CA ASN A 85 -0.88 19.55 -13.24
C ASN A 85 -1.85 20.05 -12.16
N MET A 86 -2.86 19.26 -11.80
CA MET A 86 -3.80 19.61 -10.72
C MET A 86 -3.19 19.51 -9.33
N MET A 87 -2.18 18.65 -9.14
CA MET A 87 -1.56 18.41 -7.84
C MET A 87 -0.56 19.50 -7.42
N GLY A 88 -0.18 20.41 -8.34
CA GLY A 88 0.71 21.53 -8.03
C GLY A 88 2.18 21.13 -7.88
N GLU A 89 2.93 21.89 -7.06
CA GLU A 89 4.36 21.64 -6.83
C GLU A 89 4.63 20.29 -6.18
N ALA A 90 5.83 19.76 -6.43
CA ALA A 90 6.27 18.48 -5.89
C ALA A 90 6.46 18.56 -4.37
N VAL A 91 5.44 18.11 -3.62
CA VAL A 91 5.54 17.86 -2.18
C VAL A 91 6.21 16.52 -1.91
N ALA A 92 6.80 16.36 -0.72
CA ALA A 92 7.36 15.09 -0.30
C ALA A 92 6.27 13.98 -0.28
N PRO A 93 6.63 12.73 -0.62
CA PRO A 93 5.67 11.65 -0.69
C PRO A 93 5.21 11.20 0.69
N HIS A 94 4.00 10.63 0.77
CA HIS A 94 3.66 9.73 1.88
C HIS A 94 4.36 8.40 1.67
N ILE A 95 5.16 7.95 2.64
CA ILE A 95 5.86 6.68 2.53
C ILE A 95 5.22 5.69 3.49
N ILE A 96 4.68 4.61 2.93
CA ILE A 96 3.86 3.65 3.66
C ILE A 96 4.47 2.27 3.53
N VAL A 97 4.82 1.64 4.65
CA VAL A 97 5.17 0.22 4.70
C VAL A 97 3.93 -0.57 5.07
N THR A 98 3.58 -1.55 4.26
CA THR A 98 2.36 -2.34 4.44
C THR A 98 2.60 -3.82 4.14
N GLY A 99 1.71 -4.67 4.63
CA GLY A 99 1.81 -6.12 4.50
C GLY A 99 0.89 -6.86 5.47
N PRO A 100 0.65 -8.17 5.24
CA PRO A 100 0.02 -9.03 6.23
C PRO A 100 0.82 -9.04 7.56
N PRO A 101 0.15 -9.31 8.71
CA PRO A 101 0.86 -9.60 9.93
C PRO A 101 1.95 -10.66 9.70
N ARG A 102 3.16 -10.41 10.23
CA ARG A 102 4.34 -11.30 10.11
C ARG A 102 4.96 -11.45 8.71
N SER A 103 4.56 -10.63 7.74
CA SER A 103 5.21 -10.63 6.41
C SER A 103 6.61 -9.99 6.37
N GLY A 104 7.12 -9.50 7.51
CA GLY A 104 8.41 -8.82 7.57
C GLY A 104 8.33 -7.30 7.39
N THR A 105 7.16 -6.68 7.58
CA THR A 105 7.00 -5.22 7.59
C THR A 105 7.98 -4.48 8.52
N SER A 106 8.38 -5.08 9.65
CA SER A 106 9.42 -4.52 10.51
C SER A 106 10.80 -4.49 9.84
N LEU A 107 11.15 -5.49 9.02
CA LEU A 107 12.40 -5.51 8.25
C LEU A 107 12.41 -4.38 7.21
N ALA A 108 11.28 -4.14 6.53
CA ALA A 108 11.15 -2.99 5.63
C ALA A 108 11.28 -1.65 6.37
N MET A 109 10.66 -1.49 7.54
CA MET A 109 10.82 -0.28 8.38
C MET A 109 12.29 -0.04 8.74
N GLN A 110 13.01 -1.08 9.16
CA GLN A 110 14.44 -0.98 9.49
C GLN A 110 15.29 -0.64 8.26
N LEU A 111 14.98 -1.22 7.10
CA LEU A 111 15.67 -0.95 5.84
C LEU A 111 15.56 0.53 5.45
N LEU A 112 14.34 1.10 5.54
CA LEU A 112 14.09 2.51 5.23
C LEU A 112 14.73 3.44 6.27
N ARG A 113 14.70 3.08 7.56
CA ARG A 113 15.42 3.81 8.61
C ARG A 113 16.93 3.83 8.36
N ALA A 114 17.52 2.69 8.00
CA ALA A 114 18.93 2.59 7.66
C ALA A 114 19.26 3.42 6.41
N GLY A 115 18.32 3.49 5.46
CA GLY A 115 18.35 4.37 4.30
C GLY A 115 18.30 5.86 4.63
N GLY A 116 18.03 6.22 5.89
CA GLY A 116 18.02 7.60 6.37
C GLY A 116 16.65 8.27 6.33
N ILE A 117 15.56 7.50 6.20
CA ILE A 117 14.19 8.03 6.29
C ILE A 117 13.73 8.04 7.75
N GLU A 118 13.12 9.14 8.18
CA GLU A 118 12.53 9.26 9.51
C GLU A 118 11.28 8.35 9.63
N LEU A 119 11.10 7.71 10.78
CA LEU A 119 9.96 6.83 11.03
C LEU A 119 8.87 7.57 11.83
N VAL A 120 7.61 7.38 11.45
CA VAL A 120 6.44 7.79 12.22
C VAL A 120 6.17 6.70 13.27
N THR A 121 6.76 6.84 14.45
CA THR A 121 6.58 5.91 15.58
C THR A 121 6.42 6.70 16.86
N ASP A 122 5.64 6.18 17.81
CA ASP A 122 5.49 6.80 19.13
C ASP A 122 6.59 6.36 20.12
N GLU A 123 7.46 5.43 19.73
CA GLU A 123 8.51 4.80 20.56
C GLU A 123 7.99 4.17 21.87
N LYS A 124 6.68 4.02 22.04
CA LYS A 124 6.05 3.65 23.33
C LYS A 124 6.19 2.16 23.66
N ARG A 125 6.27 1.28 22.66
CA ARG A 125 6.48 -0.15 22.87
C ARG A 125 7.94 -0.52 22.60
N THR A 126 8.71 -0.58 23.67
CA THR A 126 10.08 -1.10 23.68
C THR A 126 10.12 -2.56 23.24
N ALA A 127 11.31 -3.02 22.82
CA ALA A 127 11.57 -4.41 22.47
C ALA A 127 11.07 -5.39 23.57
N ASP A 128 10.49 -6.51 23.15
CA ASP A 128 10.07 -7.60 24.03
C ASP A 128 10.66 -8.95 23.54
N GLU A 129 10.41 -10.02 24.30
CA GLU A 129 10.92 -11.37 24.01
C GLU A 129 10.40 -11.93 22.66
N HIS A 130 9.32 -11.37 22.09
CA HIS A 130 8.73 -11.79 20.82
C HIS A 130 9.15 -10.90 19.63
N ASN A 131 9.70 -9.72 19.91
CA ASN A 131 10.19 -8.75 18.93
C ASN A 131 11.32 -7.89 19.52
N ALA A 132 12.55 -8.40 19.40
CA ALA A 132 13.78 -7.75 19.86
C ALA A 132 14.04 -6.37 19.23
N ALA A 133 13.33 -6.00 18.14
CA ALA A 133 13.48 -4.72 17.46
C ALA A 133 12.46 -3.65 17.87
N GLY A 134 11.51 -3.96 18.76
CA GLY A 134 10.43 -3.05 19.15
C GLY A 134 9.31 -2.96 18.11
N TYR A 135 8.19 -2.32 18.48
CA TYR A 135 7.04 -2.18 17.59
C TYR A 135 7.10 -0.86 16.84
N PHE A 136 7.02 -0.93 15.52
CA PHE A 136 7.03 0.25 14.64
C PHE A 136 5.63 0.83 14.36
N GLU A 137 4.59 0.34 15.04
CA GLU A 137 3.21 0.79 14.84
C GLU A 137 2.86 1.85 15.87
N HIS A 138 2.67 3.08 15.41
CA HIS A 138 2.20 4.19 16.23
C HIS A 138 0.80 3.91 16.80
N GLU A 139 0.57 4.15 18.10
CA GLU A 139 -0.71 3.90 18.78
C GLU A 139 -1.89 4.59 18.09
N SER A 140 -1.74 5.84 17.65
CA SER A 140 -2.79 6.56 16.90
C SER A 140 -3.26 5.85 15.62
N ILE A 141 -2.37 5.10 14.94
CA ILE A 141 -2.73 4.30 13.75
C ILE A 141 -3.54 3.06 14.18
N LYS A 142 -3.20 2.46 15.32
CA LYS A 142 -3.95 1.33 15.91
C LYS A 142 -5.32 1.75 16.46
N GLU A 143 -5.39 2.91 17.10
CA GLU A 143 -6.60 3.43 17.73
C GLU A 143 -7.49 4.21 16.76
N TRP A 144 -7.10 4.29 15.48
CA TRP A 144 -7.83 5.02 14.45
C TRP A 144 -8.02 6.52 14.74
N GLN A 145 -7.09 7.11 15.50
CA GLN A 145 -7.08 8.53 15.88
C GLN A 145 -6.18 9.35 14.95
N TRP A 146 -6.34 9.17 13.65
CA TRP A 146 -5.55 9.83 12.63
C TRP A 146 -6.44 10.25 11.46
N ASP A 147 -6.34 11.53 11.08
CA ASP A 147 -7.13 12.16 10.03
C ASP A 147 -6.23 12.66 8.89
N ALA A 148 -6.84 13.20 7.83
CA ALA A 148 -6.10 13.66 6.66
C ALA A 148 -5.05 14.75 7.02
N PRO A 149 -5.35 15.77 7.84
CA PRO A 149 -4.35 16.72 8.33
C PRO A 149 -3.16 16.07 9.02
N TRP A 150 -3.40 15.12 9.93
CA TRP A 150 -2.30 14.45 10.63
C TRP A 150 -1.38 13.67 9.67
N ILE A 151 -1.97 12.98 8.68
CA ILE A 151 -1.21 12.24 7.65
C ILE A 151 -0.41 13.21 6.77
N GLU A 152 -0.99 14.36 6.43
CA GLU A 152 -0.37 15.43 5.65
C GLU A 152 0.95 15.91 6.28
N GLU A 153 0.98 16.04 7.61
CA GLU A 153 2.18 16.44 8.36
C GLU A 153 3.30 15.39 8.33
N GLN A 154 3.00 14.14 7.98
CA GLN A 154 3.98 13.04 7.95
C GLN A 154 4.69 12.86 6.61
N ARG A 155 4.52 13.77 5.64
CA ARG A 155 5.21 13.68 4.35
C ARG A 155 6.73 13.56 4.52
N GLY A 156 7.34 12.71 3.70
CA GLY A 156 8.77 12.40 3.77
C GLY A 156 9.16 11.44 4.90
N LYS A 157 8.22 11.06 5.78
CA LYS A 157 8.42 10.07 6.84
C LYS A 157 7.75 8.75 6.48
N VAL A 158 8.25 7.67 7.06
CA VAL A 158 7.75 6.31 6.87
C VAL A 158 6.76 5.92 7.96
N MET A 159 5.54 5.55 7.56
CA MET A 159 4.53 5.00 8.45
C MET A 159 4.27 3.53 8.15
N LYS A 160 4.14 2.71 9.19
CA LYS A 160 3.73 1.31 9.08
C LYS A 160 2.21 1.22 9.21
N VAL A 161 1.54 0.72 8.18
CA VAL A 161 0.08 0.55 8.15
C VAL A 161 -0.23 -0.85 7.63
N VAL A 162 -0.87 -1.70 8.44
CA VAL A 162 -1.28 -3.05 8.01
C VAL A 162 -2.43 -2.99 7.00
N PHE A 163 -2.55 -4.01 6.16
CA PHE A 163 -3.53 -4.10 5.06
C PHE A 163 -4.94 -3.59 5.44
N PRO A 164 -5.66 -4.15 6.43
CA PRO A 164 -7.05 -3.73 6.68
C PRO A 164 -7.23 -2.24 6.99
N LEU A 165 -6.21 -1.60 7.55
CA LEU A 165 -6.21 -0.20 7.94
C LEU A 165 -5.89 0.73 6.75
N LEU A 166 -5.04 0.29 5.81
CA LEU A 166 -4.59 1.12 4.70
C LEU A 166 -5.73 1.54 3.77
N ARG A 167 -6.62 0.61 3.38
CA ARG A 167 -7.76 0.93 2.50
C ARG A 167 -8.77 1.88 3.14
N GLN A 168 -8.83 1.90 4.47
CA GLN A 168 -9.74 2.78 5.22
C GLN A 168 -9.09 4.13 5.54
N ALA A 169 -7.76 4.23 5.41
CA ALA A 169 -7.01 5.41 5.82
C ALA A 169 -7.43 6.63 4.99
N PRO A 170 -7.62 7.81 5.61
CA PRO A 170 -7.97 9.04 4.90
C PRO A 170 -6.75 9.64 4.21
N LEU A 171 -6.08 8.87 3.32
CA LEU A 171 -4.86 9.30 2.66
C LEU A 171 -5.11 10.57 1.83
N PRO A 172 -4.32 11.64 2.07
CA PRO A 172 -4.36 12.83 1.27
C PRO A 172 -4.00 12.56 -0.20
N ALA A 173 -4.35 13.53 -1.05
CA ALA A 173 -3.84 13.55 -2.42
C ALA A 173 -2.33 13.82 -2.39
N GLY A 174 -1.61 13.46 -3.44
CA GLY A 174 -0.15 13.64 -3.49
C GLY A 174 0.63 12.34 -3.64
N PRO A 175 1.95 12.46 -3.88
CA PRO A 175 2.83 11.32 -4.15
C PRO A 175 2.83 10.31 -3.01
N LYS A 176 2.85 9.03 -3.36
CA LYS A 176 2.87 7.93 -2.39
C LYS A 176 3.91 6.91 -2.80
N LEU A 177 4.78 6.53 -1.87
CA LEU A 177 5.59 5.32 -1.99
C LEU A 177 4.95 4.25 -1.11
N ILE A 178 4.45 3.18 -1.72
CA ILE A 178 3.84 2.05 -1.00
C ILE A 178 4.82 0.87 -1.07
N VAL A 179 5.45 0.56 0.06
CA VAL A 179 6.37 -0.57 0.20
C VAL A 179 5.58 -1.77 0.75
N VAL A 180 5.33 -2.76 -0.10
CA VAL A 180 4.52 -3.93 0.22
C VAL A 180 5.44 -5.11 0.56
N MET A 181 5.34 -5.61 1.79
CA MET A 181 6.07 -6.80 2.23
C MET A 181 5.23 -8.07 2.03
N ARG A 182 5.79 -9.02 1.26
CA ARG A 182 5.26 -10.36 1.06
C ARG A 182 6.15 -11.41 1.73
N ARG A 183 5.53 -12.52 2.12
CA ARG A 183 6.22 -13.67 2.71
C ARG A 183 5.43 -14.94 2.40
N GLY A 184 6.12 -16.04 2.12
CA GLY A 184 5.48 -17.32 1.80
C GLY A 184 4.61 -17.86 2.95
N VAL A 185 3.50 -18.50 2.61
CA VAL A 185 2.48 -19.03 3.53
C VAL A 185 3.08 -19.85 4.66
N GLN A 186 3.96 -20.78 4.31
CA GLN A 186 4.55 -21.76 5.23
C GLN A 186 5.44 -21.08 6.28
N SER A 187 6.16 -20.01 5.91
CA SER A 187 7.08 -19.31 6.80
C SER A 187 6.36 -18.30 7.72
N VAL A 188 5.24 -17.71 7.27
CA VAL A 188 4.34 -16.91 8.13
C VAL A 188 3.69 -17.77 9.22
N LEU A 189 3.22 -18.97 8.86
CA LEU A 189 2.57 -19.92 9.78
C LEU A 189 3.52 -20.41 10.88
N GLN A 190 4.78 -20.72 10.54
CA GLN A 190 5.79 -21.10 11.51
C GLN A 190 6.14 -19.95 12.47
N SER A 191 6.15 -18.72 11.97
CA SER A 191 6.42 -17.50 12.74
C SER A 191 5.29 -17.13 13.71
N GLN A 192 4.02 -17.41 13.36
CA GLN A 192 2.87 -17.18 14.25
C GLN A 192 2.82 -18.20 15.40
N ARG A 193 3.06 -19.49 15.12
CA ARG A 193 3.07 -20.57 16.13
C ARG A 193 4.03 -20.28 17.29
N ARG A 194 5.18 -19.67 16.99
CA ARG A 194 6.21 -19.32 17.99
C ARG A 194 5.85 -18.12 18.86
N MET A 195 5.07 -17.16 18.36
CA MET A 195 4.61 -16.02 19.18
C MET A 195 3.51 -16.39 20.17
N ALA A 196 2.64 -17.33 19.81
CA ALA A 196 1.51 -17.71 20.66
C ALA A 196 1.89 -18.69 21.79
N SER A 197 3.17 -19.10 21.90
CA SER A 197 3.60 -20.24 22.75
C SER A 197 2.69 -21.47 22.58
N ALA A 198 2.15 -21.64 21.37
CA ALA A 198 1.15 -22.65 21.02
C ALA A 198 1.65 -23.41 19.80
N GLU A 199 2.62 -24.30 20.02
CA GLU A 199 3.20 -25.17 18.98
C GLU A 199 2.16 -26.08 18.30
N GLY A 200 0.93 -26.16 18.84
CA GLY A 200 -0.19 -26.92 18.31
C GLY A 200 -1.36 -26.12 17.75
N ALA A 201 -1.27 -24.80 17.58
CA ALA A 201 -2.38 -24.02 17.01
C ALA A 201 -2.66 -24.46 15.55
N PRO A 202 -3.92 -24.81 15.21
CA PRO A 202 -4.25 -25.36 13.90
C PRO A 202 -3.89 -24.38 12.79
N LEU A 203 -3.46 -24.95 11.66
CA LEU A 203 -3.23 -24.21 10.43
C LEU A 203 -4.54 -23.52 10.03
N GLN A 204 -4.65 -22.21 10.17
CA GLN A 204 -5.78 -21.49 9.60
C GLN A 204 -5.46 -21.15 8.15
N TRP A 205 -5.57 -22.15 7.25
CA TRP A 205 -5.47 -21.93 5.80
C TRP A 205 -6.45 -20.84 5.33
N GLU A 206 -7.59 -20.73 6.01
CA GLU A 206 -8.59 -19.67 5.86
C GLU A 206 -8.00 -18.26 6.08
N GLU A 207 -7.04 -18.07 7.01
CA GLU A 207 -6.38 -16.78 7.20
C GLU A 207 -5.42 -16.45 6.05
N HIS A 208 -4.73 -17.44 5.50
CA HIS A 208 -3.84 -17.23 4.36
C HIS A 208 -4.61 -16.82 3.10
N ASP A 209 -5.65 -17.57 2.75
CA ASP A 209 -6.46 -17.27 1.57
C ASP A 209 -7.13 -15.91 1.72
N ARG A 210 -7.50 -15.53 2.95
CA ARG A 210 -7.95 -14.18 3.28
C ARG A 210 -6.86 -13.13 3.04
N TRP A 211 -5.58 -13.38 3.37
CA TRP A 211 -4.50 -12.43 3.11
C TRP A 211 -4.16 -12.28 1.64
N GLU A 212 -4.22 -13.35 0.85
CA GLU A 212 -4.02 -13.27 -0.60
C GLU A 212 -5.19 -12.53 -1.26
N GLN A 213 -6.43 -12.77 -0.81
CA GLN A 213 -7.58 -11.98 -1.24
C GLN A 213 -7.45 -10.51 -0.83
N GLU A 214 -6.97 -10.22 0.38
CA GLU A 214 -6.68 -8.83 0.78
C GLU A 214 -5.57 -8.23 -0.08
N TYR A 215 -4.52 -8.98 -0.43
CA TYR A 215 -3.48 -8.50 -1.35
C TYR A 215 -4.08 -8.07 -2.69
N VAL A 216 -4.92 -8.91 -3.31
CA VAL A 216 -5.59 -8.58 -4.58
C VAL A 216 -6.43 -7.30 -4.45
N LYS A 217 -7.16 -7.12 -3.34
CA LYS A 217 -7.93 -5.89 -3.09
C LYS A 217 -7.02 -4.66 -2.98
N HIS A 218 -5.89 -4.79 -2.32
CA HIS A 218 -4.95 -3.67 -2.23
C HIS A 218 -4.25 -3.40 -3.55
N GLU A 219 -3.95 -4.44 -4.33
CA GLU A 219 -3.37 -4.33 -5.66
C GLU A 219 -4.23 -3.49 -6.59
N ARG A 220 -5.53 -3.74 -6.57
CA ARG A 220 -6.52 -2.92 -7.26
C ARG A 220 -6.52 -1.49 -6.72
N TRP A 221 -6.58 -1.33 -5.40
CA TRP A 221 -6.67 -0.02 -4.76
C TRP A 221 -5.47 0.89 -5.06
N TRP A 222 -4.22 0.43 -4.90
CA TRP A 222 -3.06 1.27 -5.22
C TRP A 222 -2.85 1.40 -6.73
N GLY A 223 -3.36 0.47 -7.55
CA GLY A 223 -3.43 0.65 -9.00
C GLY A 223 -4.27 1.87 -9.37
N MET A 224 -5.34 2.14 -8.63
CA MET A 224 -6.20 3.31 -8.80
C MET A 224 -5.59 4.62 -8.25
N GLU A 225 -4.48 4.55 -7.51
CA GLU A 225 -3.77 5.72 -6.99
C GLU A 225 -2.69 6.17 -8.00
N PRO A 226 -2.94 7.21 -8.82
CA PRO A 226 -2.05 7.58 -9.94
C PRO A 226 -0.63 8.03 -9.55
N GLN A 227 -0.38 8.36 -8.28
CA GLN A 227 0.94 8.71 -7.75
C GLN A 227 1.49 7.68 -6.77
N ALA A 228 0.86 6.51 -6.67
CA ALA A 228 1.44 5.41 -5.93
C ALA A 228 2.56 4.80 -6.78
N GLU A 229 3.81 4.99 -6.36
CA GLU A 229 4.91 4.11 -6.75
C GLU A 229 4.90 2.95 -5.76
N VAL A 230 4.64 1.74 -6.25
CA VAL A 230 4.51 0.53 -5.42
C VAL A 230 5.79 -0.27 -5.56
N VAL A 231 6.41 -0.60 -4.43
CA VAL A 231 7.60 -1.43 -4.34
C VAL A 231 7.24 -2.69 -3.58
N GLU A 232 7.23 -3.83 -4.27
CA GLU A 232 7.08 -5.13 -3.64
C GLU A 232 8.44 -5.65 -3.15
N LEU A 233 8.48 -6.13 -1.91
CA LEU A 233 9.61 -6.81 -1.31
C LEU A 233 9.16 -8.18 -0.80
N VAL A 234 9.89 -9.22 -1.17
CA VAL A 234 9.64 -10.59 -0.71
C VAL A 234 10.65 -10.93 0.38
N TYR A 235 10.15 -11.32 1.56
CA TYR A 235 10.98 -11.58 2.74
C TYR A 235 12.09 -12.61 2.46
N GLU A 236 11.75 -13.73 1.82
CA GLU A 236 12.69 -14.78 1.45
C GLU A 236 13.77 -14.27 0.49
N GLU A 237 13.40 -13.45 -0.51
CA GLU A 237 14.37 -12.89 -1.46
C GLU A 237 15.38 -11.96 -0.78
N LEU A 238 14.96 -11.20 0.25
CA LEU A 238 15.85 -10.35 1.03
C LEU A 238 16.88 -11.17 1.81
N LEU A 239 16.46 -12.28 2.42
CA LEU A 239 17.36 -13.17 3.16
C LEU A 239 18.35 -13.86 2.23
N ASP A 240 17.85 -14.42 1.12
CA ASP A 240 18.63 -15.08 0.10
C ASP A 240 19.68 -14.13 -0.53
N ALA A 241 19.30 -12.88 -0.79
CA ALA A 241 20.23 -11.87 -1.31
C ALA A 241 21.38 -11.59 -0.34
N VAL A 242 21.09 -11.54 0.96
CA VAL A 242 22.11 -11.35 2.00
C VAL A 242 23.04 -12.55 2.11
N GLU A 243 22.50 -13.77 1.97
CA GLU A 243 23.28 -15.01 1.99
C GLU A 243 24.20 -15.11 0.78
N ARG A 244 23.68 -14.87 -0.43
CA ARG A 244 24.49 -14.82 -1.66
C ARG A 244 25.45 -13.64 -1.68
N GLY A 245 25.09 -12.55 -1.00
CA GLY A 245 25.86 -11.32 -1.00
C GLY A 245 25.65 -10.45 -2.24
N GLU A 246 24.54 -10.63 -2.96
CA GLU A 246 24.18 -9.89 -4.17
C GLU A 246 22.66 -9.70 -4.29
N VAL A 247 22.24 -8.64 -4.98
CA VAL A 247 20.82 -8.35 -5.28
C VAL A 247 20.61 -8.47 -6.79
N LEU A 248 19.60 -9.23 -7.19
CA LEU A 248 19.35 -9.58 -8.60
C LEU A 248 17.89 -9.37 -8.98
N GLY A 249 17.63 -9.32 -10.29
CA GLY A 249 16.28 -9.34 -10.84
C GLY A 249 15.36 -8.25 -10.30
N LYS A 250 14.14 -8.64 -9.92
CA LYS A 250 13.10 -7.73 -9.40
C LYS A 250 13.54 -7.03 -8.11
N LEU A 251 14.25 -7.72 -7.22
CA LEU A 251 14.75 -7.13 -5.99
C LEU A 251 15.72 -5.98 -6.27
N ALA A 252 16.64 -6.13 -7.23
CA ALA A 252 17.55 -5.04 -7.60
C ALA A 252 16.79 -3.80 -8.10
N THR A 253 15.74 -4.00 -8.90
CA THR A 253 14.86 -2.91 -9.36
C THR A 253 14.11 -2.26 -8.18
N ALA A 254 13.55 -3.07 -7.28
CA ALA A 254 12.85 -2.60 -6.09
C ALA A 254 13.75 -1.74 -5.20
N LEU A 255 14.95 -2.23 -4.87
CA LEU A 255 15.91 -1.49 -4.04
C LEU A 255 16.39 -0.20 -4.72
N LYS A 256 16.63 -0.23 -6.05
CA LYS A 256 16.96 0.99 -6.82
C LYS A 256 15.83 2.02 -6.75
N THR A 257 14.58 1.59 -6.77
CA THR A 257 13.44 2.50 -6.58
C THR A 257 13.43 3.07 -5.17
N LEU A 258 13.60 2.25 -4.12
CA LEU A 258 13.67 2.75 -2.74
C LEU A 258 14.80 3.76 -2.54
N SER A 259 15.95 3.56 -3.19
CA SER A 259 17.08 4.50 -3.14
C SER A 259 16.73 5.91 -3.62
N LYS A 260 15.72 6.09 -4.49
CA LYS A 260 15.26 7.43 -4.92
C LYS A 260 14.67 8.24 -3.76
N TYR A 261 14.17 7.55 -2.74
CA TYR A 261 13.46 8.12 -1.60
C TYR A 261 14.33 8.15 -0.32
N CYS A 262 15.48 7.49 -0.35
CA CYS A 262 16.39 7.37 0.79
C CYS A 262 17.56 8.35 0.65
N VAL A 263 18.11 8.79 1.78
CA VAL A 263 19.35 9.59 1.82
C VAL A 263 20.55 8.73 1.40
N LYS A 264 20.55 7.46 1.80
CA LYS A 264 21.56 6.46 1.43
C LYS A 264 20.99 5.52 0.38
N SER A 265 21.87 5.02 -0.49
CA SER A 265 21.51 3.94 -1.40
C SER A 265 21.06 2.72 -0.62
N VAL A 266 19.88 2.20 -0.95
CA VAL A 266 19.40 0.90 -0.49
C VAL A 266 20.05 -0.15 -1.38
N ASP A 267 21.15 -0.72 -0.91
CA ASP A 267 21.93 -1.74 -1.62
C ASP A 267 22.17 -2.97 -0.75
N ILE A 268 22.95 -3.92 -1.27
CA ILE A 268 23.28 -5.16 -0.55
C ILE A 268 24.03 -4.89 0.77
N SER A 269 24.84 -3.82 0.84
CA SER A 269 25.58 -3.47 2.06
C SER A 269 24.63 -2.97 3.14
N LEU A 270 23.68 -2.10 2.75
CA LEU A 270 22.63 -1.63 3.65
C LEU A 270 21.72 -2.79 4.10
N LEU A 271 21.35 -3.68 3.18
CA LEU A 271 20.52 -4.84 3.48
C LEU A 271 21.22 -5.79 4.46
N LYS A 272 22.52 -6.06 4.28
CA LYS A 272 23.34 -6.85 5.22
C LYS A 272 23.41 -6.23 6.62
N ALA A 273 23.44 -4.90 6.72
CA ALA A 273 23.47 -4.20 8.00
C ALA A 273 22.16 -4.36 8.79
N VAL A 274 21.03 -4.53 8.09
CA VAL A 274 19.71 -4.64 8.70
C VAL A 274 19.29 -6.09 8.92
N VAL A 275 19.62 -6.98 8.00
CA VAL A 275 19.35 -8.43 8.12
C VAL A 275 20.37 -9.04 9.07
N ASN A 276 20.09 -8.93 10.38
CA ASN A 276 20.93 -9.52 11.41
C ASN A 276 20.80 -11.05 11.46
N LYS A 277 21.83 -11.77 11.94
CA LYS A 277 21.85 -13.25 11.98
C LYS A 277 20.71 -13.85 12.80
N ASP A 278 20.16 -13.11 13.76
CA ASP A 278 19.04 -13.57 14.57
C ASP A 278 17.73 -13.66 13.77
N LEU A 279 17.53 -12.85 12.72
CA LEU A 279 16.38 -12.99 11.81
C LEU A 279 16.36 -14.32 11.05
N ARG A 280 17.50 -15.03 10.97
CA ARG A 280 17.65 -16.34 10.30
C ARG A 280 17.27 -17.54 11.16
N ARG A 281 16.97 -17.34 12.46
CA ARG A 281 16.59 -18.43 13.38
C ARG A 281 15.08 -18.58 13.59
N PHE A 282 14.24 -17.77 12.94
CA PHE A 282 12.80 -17.68 13.22
C PHE A 282 11.85 -18.22 12.15
#